data_AF-A0A2D7M2C3-F1
#
_entry.id   AF-A0A2D7M2C3-F1
#
_cell.length_a   1.000
_cell.length_b   1.000
_cell.length_c   1.000
_cell.angle_alpha   90.00
_cell.angle_beta   90.00
_cell.angle_gamma   90.00
#
_symmetry.space_group_name_H-M   'P 1'
#
loop_
_entity.id
_entity.type
_entity.pdbx_description
1 polymer ?
#
loop_
_entity_poly.entity_id
_entity_poly.type
_entity_poly.pdbx_seq_one_letter_code
_entity_poly.pdbx_strand_id
1 'polypeptide(L)'
;LLFTEVGYPAANNALDRPWLYPTGTPTDSGDRQRDGIRSFLQVFSETGPQKGIFFYALHGHDPKTPSGYTPVRQETQQMWTDYFRERRQP
;
A
#
# COMPACT_ATOMS: atom_id res chain seq x y z
N LEU A 1 18.97 5.39 0.34
CA LEU A 1 18.16 4.22 -0.07
C LEU A 1 16.88 4.71 -0.74
N LEU A 2 16.25 3.98 -1.65
CA LEU A 2 14.96 4.32 -2.24
C LEU A 2 14.14 3.03 -2.38
N PHE A 3 12.89 3.04 -1.94
CA PHE A 3 11.96 1.95 -2.24
C PHE A 3 11.19 2.31 -3.52
N THR A 4 11.44 1.57 -4.60
CA THR A 4 10.85 1.84 -5.91
C THR A 4 9.50 1.18 -6.11
N GLU A 5 9.20 0.13 -5.35
CA GLU A 5 7.90 -0.55 -5.36
C GLU A 5 7.56 -1.05 -3.95
N VAL A 6 6.47 -0.53 -3.38
CA VAL A 6 5.91 -0.97 -2.09
C VAL A 6 4.43 -1.16 -2.25
N GLY A 7 3.95 -2.39 -2.07
CA GLY A 7 2.54 -2.70 -2.23
C GLY A 7 2.15 -3.91 -1.39
N TYR A 8 0.87 -3.92 -1.01
CA TYR A 8 0.21 -5.08 -0.42
C TYR A 8 -1.07 -5.31 -1.22
N PRO A 9 -1.34 -6.54 -1.68
CA PRO A 9 -2.57 -6.82 -2.40
C PRO A 9 -3.77 -6.88 -1.46
N ALA A 10 -4.98 -6.64 -1.97
CA ALA A 10 -6.23 -6.92 -1.26
C ALA A 10 -6.55 -8.43 -1.26
N ALA A 11 -5.73 -9.20 -0.54
CA ALA A 11 -5.81 -10.66 -0.48
C ALA A 11 -5.44 -11.22 0.90
N ASN A 12 -5.93 -12.42 1.21
CA ASN A 12 -5.71 -13.06 2.52
C ASN A 12 -4.22 -13.29 2.85
N ASN A 13 -3.39 -13.50 1.85
CA ASN A 13 -1.95 -13.75 1.98
C ASN A 13 -1.10 -12.48 1.83
N ALA A 14 -1.70 -11.28 1.86
CA ALA A 14 -1.00 -10.03 1.59
C ALA A 14 0.19 -9.79 2.53
N LEU A 15 0.09 -10.17 3.80
CA LEU A 15 1.16 -9.99 4.78
C LEU A 15 2.28 -11.04 4.64
N ASP A 16 1.94 -12.26 4.23
CA ASP A 16 2.90 -13.36 4.08
C ASP A 16 3.66 -13.29 2.77
N ARG A 17 2.99 -12.83 1.70
CA ARG A 17 3.51 -12.78 0.34
C ARG A 17 3.09 -11.49 -0.36
N PRO A 18 3.58 -10.32 0.10
CA PRO A 18 3.20 -9.02 -0.46
C PRO A 18 3.58 -8.84 -1.93
N TRP A 19 4.46 -9.67 -2.49
CA TRP A 19 4.82 -9.64 -3.92
C TRP A 19 3.92 -10.50 -4.80
N LEU A 20 3.07 -11.34 -4.22
CA LEU A 20 2.24 -12.28 -4.99
C LEU A 20 0.99 -11.58 -5.50
N TYR A 21 0.95 -11.30 -6.80
CA TYR A 21 -0.22 -10.69 -7.43
C TYR A 21 -1.44 -11.63 -7.30
N PRO A 22 -2.56 -11.16 -6.73
CA PRO A 22 -3.75 -11.98 -6.57
C PRO A 22 -4.42 -12.18 -7.93
N THR A 23 -4.71 -13.43 -8.29
CA THR A 23 -5.51 -13.76 -9.47
C THR A 23 -6.97 -13.93 -9.06
N GLY A 24 -7.89 -13.24 -9.73
CA GLY A 24 -9.33 -13.31 -9.44
C GLY A 24 -9.82 -12.27 -8.43
N THR A 25 -11.07 -12.42 -7.98
CA THR A 25 -11.77 -11.48 -7.08
C THR A 25 -10.97 -11.24 -5.80
N PRO A 26 -10.95 -10.01 -5.24
CA PRO A 26 -10.35 -9.74 -3.94
C PRO A 26 -10.89 -10.73 -2.90
N THR A 27 -9.96 -11.37 -2.18
CA THR A 27 -10.31 -12.38 -1.18
C THR A 27 -10.38 -11.80 0.23
N ASP A 28 -10.10 -10.50 0.36
CA ASP A 28 -10.04 -9.74 1.59
C ASP A 28 -10.68 -8.35 1.40
N SER A 29 -11.22 -7.79 2.48
CA SER A 29 -11.80 -6.44 2.55
C SER A 29 -10.76 -5.31 2.37
N GLY A 30 -9.48 -5.66 2.26
CA GLY A 30 -8.36 -4.71 2.24
C GLY A 30 -7.83 -4.37 3.63
N ASP A 31 -8.27 -5.07 4.68
CA ASP A 31 -7.76 -4.88 6.05
C ASP A 31 -6.30 -5.32 6.15
N ARG A 32 -5.94 -6.45 5.53
CA ARG A 32 -4.55 -6.93 5.51
C ARG A 32 -3.66 -6.01 4.69
N GLN A 33 -4.18 -5.49 3.58
CA GLN A 33 -3.50 -4.47 2.77
C GLN A 33 -3.19 -3.22 3.61
N ARG A 34 -4.20 -2.70 4.32
CA ARG A 34 -4.05 -1.56 5.22
C ARG A 34 -3.00 -1.82 6.30
N ASP A 35 -3.05 -2.97 6.94
CA ASP A 35 -2.17 -3.28 8.07
C ASP A 35 -0.72 -3.48 7.62
N GLY A 36 -0.50 -4.04 6.42
CA GLY A 36 0.82 -4.12 5.79
C GLY A 36 1.40 -2.75 5.47
N ILE A 37 0.60 -1.87 4.85
CA ILE A 37 1.01 -0.48 4.57
C ILE A 37 1.32 0.28 5.85
N ARG A 38 0.46 0.17 6.87
CA ARG A 38 0.66 0.81 8.17
C ARG A 38 1.96 0.37 8.83
N SER A 39 2.21 -0.95 8.86
CA SER A 39 3.42 -1.52 9.45
C SER A 39 4.68 -1.08 8.69
N PHE A 40 4.62 -1.08 7.36
CA PHE A 40 5.71 -0.58 6.53
C PHE A 40 6.01 0.89 6.81
N LEU A 41 4.98 1.74 6.86
CA LEU A 41 5.13 3.14 7.19
C LEU A 41 5.72 3.31 8.59
N GLN A 42 5.21 2.66 9.63
CA GLN A 42 5.77 2.77 10.98
C GLN A 42 7.28 2.47 11.08
N VAL A 43 7.80 1.58 10.23
CA VAL A 43 9.24 1.23 10.21
C VAL A 43 10.05 2.15 9.30
N PHE A 44 9.50 2.56 8.17
CA PHE A 44 10.24 3.22 7.08
C PHE A 44 9.74 4.63 6.74
N SER A 45 8.77 5.19 7.44
CA SER A 45 8.30 6.57 7.27
C SER A 45 9.06 7.56 8.15
N GLU A 46 9.55 7.13 9.30
CA GLU A 46 10.33 7.97 10.21
C GLU A 46 11.83 7.79 9.92
N THR A 47 12.47 8.88 9.45
CA THR A 47 13.92 9.18 9.53
C THR A 47 14.95 8.07 9.28
N GLY A 48 14.63 7.04 8.50
CA GLY A 48 15.62 6.09 7.99
C GLY A 48 16.40 6.64 6.77
N PRO A 49 17.44 5.94 6.29
CA PRO A 49 18.29 6.38 5.16
C PRO A 49 17.56 6.44 3.80
N GLN A 50 16.27 6.14 3.78
CA GLN A 50 15.41 6.19 2.60
C GLN A 50 15.10 7.63 2.19
N LYS A 51 15.36 7.91 0.91
CA LYS A 51 15.09 9.20 0.25
C LYS A 51 13.68 9.28 -0.34
N GLY A 52 12.91 8.18 -0.29
CA GLY A 52 11.56 8.12 -0.84
C GLY A 52 10.97 6.72 -0.82
N ILE A 53 9.65 6.68 -1.04
CA ILE A 53 8.84 5.47 -1.16
C ILE A 53 7.92 5.67 -2.37
N PHE A 54 7.94 4.72 -3.30
CA PHE A 54 7.01 4.63 -4.41
C PHE A 54 6.04 3.47 -4.14
N PHE A 55 4.75 3.79 -4.03
CA PHE A 55 3.72 2.78 -3.79
C PHE A 55 3.27 2.12 -5.09
N TYR A 56 3.26 0.78 -5.10
CA TYR A 56 2.76 -0.07 -6.16
C TYR A 56 1.34 -0.54 -5.80
N ALA A 57 0.32 -0.41 -6.64
CA ALA A 57 0.19 0.42 -7.84
C ALA A 57 -1.19 1.10 -7.80
N LEU A 58 -1.27 2.34 -8.28
CA LEU A 58 -2.53 3.08 -8.45
C LEU A 58 -3.08 2.83 -9.85
N HIS A 59 -4.03 1.92 -9.94
CA HIS A 59 -4.88 1.78 -11.11
C HIS A 59 -6.24 2.42 -10.79
N GLY A 60 -6.96 2.91 -11.81
CA GLY A 60 -8.34 3.33 -11.61
C GLY A 60 -9.11 2.14 -11.04
N HIS A 61 -9.62 2.26 -9.81
CA HIS A 61 -10.39 1.18 -9.21
C HIS A 61 -11.77 1.14 -9.87
N ASP A 62 -11.93 0.26 -10.85
CA ASP A 62 -13.26 -0.23 -11.20
C ASP A 62 -13.69 -1.20 -10.09
N PRO A 63 -14.78 -0.93 -9.36
CA PRO A 63 -15.32 -1.82 -8.32
C PRO A 63 -15.62 -3.23 -8.82
N LYS A 64 -15.76 -3.41 -10.14
CA LYS A 64 -16.01 -4.70 -10.80
C LYS A 64 -14.74 -5.48 -11.08
N THR A 65 -13.56 -4.87 -10.92
CA THR A 65 -12.27 -5.51 -11.12
C THR A 65 -11.52 -5.70 -9.81
N PRO A 66 -10.71 -6.76 -9.67
CA PRO A 66 -9.87 -6.91 -8.51
C PRO A 66 -8.96 -5.69 -8.36
N SER A 67 -9.02 -5.02 -7.21
CA SER A 67 -8.17 -3.83 -6.98
C SER A 67 -6.69 -4.19 -7.00
N GLY A 68 -6.34 -5.47 -6.87
CA GLY A 68 -4.97 -5.95 -6.81
C GLY A 68 -4.22 -5.22 -5.70
N TYR A 69 -3.29 -4.36 -6.10
CA TYR A 69 -2.48 -3.53 -5.21
C TYR A 69 -3.02 -2.12 -4.99
N THR A 70 -4.02 -1.70 -5.77
CA THR A 70 -4.69 -0.43 -5.54
C THR A 70 -5.44 -0.50 -4.20
N PRO A 71 -5.26 0.51 -3.33
CA PRO A 71 -5.95 0.56 -2.05
C PRO A 71 -7.48 0.47 -2.18
N VAL A 72 -8.08 -0.58 -1.61
CA VAL A 72 -9.56 -0.75 -1.59
C VAL A 72 -10.20 0.22 -0.61
N ARG A 73 -9.58 0.39 0.56
CA ARG A 73 -10.13 1.18 1.66
C ARG A 73 -9.64 2.62 1.57
N GLN A 74 -10.56 3.58 1.79
CA GLN A 74 -10.24 5.00 1.87
C GLN A 74 -9.21 5.29 2.96
N GLU A 75 -9.25 4.57 4.09
CA GLU A 75 -8.24 4.66 5.16
C GLU A 75 -6.81 4.45 4.64
N THR A 76 -6.60 3.44 3.79
CA THR A 76 -5.28 3.14 3.22
C THR A 76 -4.83 4.23 2.25
N GLN A 77 -5.75 4.80 1.45
CA GLN A 77 -5.46 5.95 0.59
C GLN A 77 -5.10 7.20 1.40
N GLN A 78 -5.75 7.40 2.54
CA GLN A 78 -5.47 8.50 3.45
C GLN A 78 -4.07 8.38 4.06
N MET A 79 -3.63 7.18 4.46
CA MET A 79 -2.26 6.97 4.97
C MET A 79 -1.18 7.41 3.96
N TRP A 80 -1.38 7.14 2.67
CA TRP A 80 -0.44 7.60 1.64
C TRP A 80 -0.47 9.12 1.51
N THR A 81 -1.66 9.71 1.54
CA THR A 81 -1.86 11.15 1.48
C THR A 81 -1.15 11.86 2.64
N ASP A 82 -1.29 11.34 3.86
CA ASP A 82 -0.69 11.91 5.06
C ASP A 82 0.84 11.80 5.01
N TYR A 83 1.37 10.62 4.64
CA TYR A 83 2.81 10.43 4.44
C TYR A 83 3.41 11.45 3.45
N PHE A 84 2.77 11.67 2.31
CA PHE A 84 3.26 12.65 1.32
C PHE A 84 3.08 14.10 1.78
N ARG A 85 2.07 14.42 2.59
CA ARG A 85 1.85 15.77 3.14
C ARG A 85 2.90 16.12 4.19
N GLU A 86 3.17 15.22 5.14
CA GLU A 86 4.15 15.44 6.20
C GLU A 86 5.55 15.69 5.62
N ARG A 87 5.92 14.97 4.55
CA ARG A 87 7.20 15.14 3.84
C ARG A 87 7.28 16.40 2.96
N ARG A 88 6.17 17.13 2.78
CA ARG A 88 6.11 18.34 1.95
C ARG A 88 6.35 19.62 2.75
N GLN A 89 6.37 19.54 4.07
CA GLN A 89 6.66 20.69 4.93
C GLN A 89 8.19 20.89 5.01
N PRO A 90 8.68 22.13 4.79
CA PRO A 90 10.11 22.47 4.72
C PRO A 90 10.85 22.30 6.05
#